data_AF-A0A2V2AT18-F1
#
_entry.id   AF-A0A2V2AT18-F1
#
_cell.length_a   1.000
_cell.length_b   1.000
_cell.length_c   1.000
_cell.angle_alpha   90.00
_cell.angle_beta   90.00
_cell.angle_gamma   90.00
#
_symmetry.space_group_name_H-M   'P 1'
#
loop_
_entity.id
_entity.type
_entity.pdbx_description
1 polymer ?
#
loop_
_entity_poly.entity_id
_entity_poly.type
_entity_poly.pdbx_seq_one_letter_code
_entity_poly.pdbx_strand_id
1 'polypeptide(L)'
;MIEQAYVQADDETAPTVKNIRERISTAVDATTGTALERLKCWLQMPVDSTFAKMSDSDCQVRAKRIGGLLSPGEGGLYEPSDLSVAIGVPAKWTAIDKAVKAERAVYVNGSTGHVGGAQSKFNNERNAGFHVIVFLAVGQESEGRGYYLGFDPDVSATTESRAAWKALVTGDPETKPQDFTATKSLEVIKSMILGSSEGGFGPLVRKYYVDTGKAFPKIIRA
;
A
#
# COMPACT_ATOMS: atom_id res chain seq x y z
N MET A 1 -10.32 2.90 -12.61
CA MET A 1 -9.76 2.88 -11.24
C MET A 1 -10.21 1.60 -10.58
N ILE A 2 -9.34 0.96 -9.79
CA ILE A 2 -9.72 -0.15 -8.93
C ILE A 2 -10.58 0.41 -7.79
N GLU A 3 -11.71 -0.23 -7.53
CA GLU A 3 -12.58 0.16 -6.42
C GLU A 3 -11.90 -0.19 -5.09
N GLN A 4 -12.01 0.72 -4.12
CA GLN A 4 -11.36 0.61 -2.82
C GLN A 4 -12.37 0.82 -1.70
N ALA A 5 -12.25 0.07 -0.60
CA ALA A 5 -13.06 0.24 0.60
C ALA A 5 -12.24 0.06 1.88
N TYR A 6 -12.82 0.47 3.01
CA TYR A 6 -12.21 0.26 4.32
C TYR A 6 -12.27 -1.21 4.74
N VAL A 7 -11.22 -1.61 5.45
CA VAL A 7 -11.20 -2.85 6.20
C VAL A 7 -12.05 -2.67 7.45
N GLN A 8 -13.04 -3.53 7.62
CA GLN A 8 -13.90 -3.62 8.79
C GLN A 8 -13.32 -4.61 9.80
N ALA A 9 -13.72 -4.49 11.06
CA ALA A 9 -13.19 -5.32 12.14
C ALA A 9 -13.57 -6.80 12.02
N ASP A 10 -14.66 -7.09 11.34
CA ASP A 10 -15.23 -8.42 11.08
C ASP A 10 -14.83 -9.00 9.73
N ASP A 11 -13.94 -8.33 8.99
CA ASP A 11 -13.45 -8.85 7.71
C ASP A 11 -12.63 -10.14 7.88
N GLU A 12 -13.10 -11.19 7.21
CA GLU A 12 -12.39 -12.46 7.13
C GLU A 12 -11.44 -12.50 5.94
N THR A 13 -10.17 -12.79 6.23
CA THR A 13 -9.10 -12.84 5.25
C THR A 13 -8.20 -14.06 5.45
N ALA A 14 -7.53 -14.47 4.38
CA ALA A 14 -6.46 -15.45 4.40
C ALA A 14 -5.19 -14.84 3.78
N PRO A 15 -4.12 -14.63 4.57
CA PRO A 15 -3.99 -14.77 6.02
C PRO A 15 -4.94 -13.86 6.81
N THR A 16 -5.16 -14.11 8.11
CA THR A 16 -6.11 -13.32 8.92
C THR A 16 -5.65 -11.87 9.12
N VAL A 17 -6.59 -10.95 9.32
CA VAL A 17 -6.31 -9.54 9.66
C VAL A 17 -5.34 -9.44 10.84
N LYS A 18 -5.55 -10.22 11.89
CA LYS A 18 -4.66 -10.27 13.06
C LYS A 18 -3.23 -10.63 12.67
N ASN A 19 -3.03 -11.70 11.89
CA ASN A 19 -1.69 -12.14 11.47
C ASN A 19 -0.98 -11.07 10.63
N ILE A 20 -1.72 -10.38 9.75
CA ILE A 20 -1.17 -9.32 8.91
C ILE A 20 -0.79 -8.10 9.76
N ARG A 21 -1.63 -7.71 10.71
CA ARG A 21 -1.36 -6.60 11.64
C ARG A 21 -0.10 -6.87 12.45
N GLU A 22 0.02 -8.08 13.02
CA GLU A 22 1.20 -8.49 13.78
C GLU A 22 2.45 -8.44 12.90
N ARG A 23 2.39 -9.02 11.69
CA ARG A 23 3.50 -8.99 10.73
C ARG A 23 3.96 -7.58 10.39
N ILE A 24 3.02 -6.68 10.09
CA ILE A 24 3.33 -5.28 9.81
C ILE A 24 3.95 -4.62 11.05
N SER A 25 3.37 -4.80 12.23
CA SER A 25 3.91 -4.21 13.47
C SER A 25 5.35 -4.64 13.71
N THR A 26 5.63 -5.95 13.64
CA THR A 26 6.98 -6.51 13.81
C THR A 26 7.95 -5.95 12.76
N ALA A 27 7.55 -5.88 11.50
CA ALA A 27 8.40 -5.35 10.43
C ALA A 27 8.69 -3.85 10.61
N VAL A 28 7.69 -3.07 11.03
CA VAL A 28 7.86 -1.64 11.32
C VAL A 28 8.82 -1.45 12.50
N ASP A 29 8.65 -2.21 13.59
CA ASP A 29 9.52 -2.15 14.77
C ASP A 29 10.97 -2.54 14.46
N ALA A 30 11.17 -3.48 13.55
CA ALA A 30 12.49 -3.90 13.08
C ALA A 30 13.17 -2.89 12.13
N THR A 31 12.48 -1.83 11.71
CA THR A 31 13.03 -0.87 10.74
C THR A 31 14.06 0.04 11.42
N THR A 32 15.32 -0.07 10.97
CA THR A 32 16.45 0.73 11.46
C THR A 32 16.67 2.00 10.64
N GLY A 33 17.54 2.89 11.12
CA GLY A 33 17.91 4.15 10.47
C GLY A 33 17.41 5.41 11.19
N THR A 34 17.62 6.56 10.55
CA THR A 34 17.07 7.86 10.95
C THR A 34 15.54 7.87 10.83
N ALA A 35 14.89 8.84 11.48
CA ALA A 35 13.43 9.00 11.37
C ALA A 35 12.97 9.16 9.91
N LEU A 36 13.69 9.95 9.12
CA LEU A 36 13.39 10.13 7.70
C LEU A 36 13.55 8.84 6.89
N GLU A 37 14.59 8.05 7.15
CA GLU A 37 14.79 6.76 6.46
C GLU A 37 13.69 5.75 6.80
N ARG A 38 13.22 5.71 8.06
CA ARG A 38 12.08 4.88 8.45
C ARG A 38 10.79 5.33 7.75
N LEU A 39 10.49 6.63 7.80
CA LEU A 39 9.30 7.19 7.14
C LEU A 39 9.34 6.91 5.64
N LYS A 40 10.45 7.19 4.96
CA LYS A 40 10.62 6.86 3.54
C LYS A 40 10.50 5.36 3.29
N CYS A 41 11.00 4.49 4.17
CA CYS A 41 10.87 3.04 3.97
C CYS A 41 9.41 2.60 3.78
N TRP A 42 8.48 3.19 4.54
CA TRP A 42 7.10 2.75 4.61
C TRP A 42 6.10 3.66 3.88
N LEU A 43 6.36 4.95 3.83
CA LEU A 43 5.42 5.96 3.38
C LEU A 43 5.95 6.66 2.13
N GLN A 44 5.09 6.76 1.12
CA GLN A 44 5.33 7.55 -0.07
C GLN A 44 4.75 8.95 0.17
N MET A 45 5.63 9.87 0.54
CA MET A 45 5.29 11.26 0.86
C MET A 45 5.62 12.15 -0.34
N PRO A 46 4.82 13.19 -0.64
CA PRO A 46 5.25 14.23 -1.56
C PRO A 46 6.51 14.93 -1.03
N VAL A 47 7.32 15.50 -1.94
CA VAL A 47 8.67 16.01 -1.61
C VAL A 47 8.69 17.36 -0.93
N ASP A 48 7.55 18.01 -0.79
CA ASP A 48 7.35 19.00 0.24
C ASP A 48 6.39 18.48 1.31
N SER A 49 6.71 18.83 2.54
CA SER A 49 5.85 18.65 3.70
C SER A 49 4.46 19.28 3.55
N THR A 50 4.33 20.24 2.64
CA THR A 50 3.08 20.95 2.32
C THR A 50 2.30 20.34 1.16
N PHE A 51 2.72 19.19 0.63
CA PHE A 51 2.07 18.47 -0.46
C PHE A 51 1.92 19.25 -1.80
N ALA A 52 2.69 20.29 -2.06
CA ALA A 52 2.67 21.08 -3.28
C ALA A 52 3.83 20.75 -4.27
N LYS A 53 4.74 19.82 -3.96
CA LYS A 53 5.85 19.40 -4.85
C LYS A 53 6.05 17.88 -4.82
N MET A 54 6.30 17.31 -6.01
CA MET A 54 6.30 15.87 -6.30
C MET A 54 7.68 15.43 -6.81
N SER A 55 8.33 14.47 -6.15
CA SER A 55 9.55 13.79 -6.65
C SER A 55 9.89 12.53 -5.83
N ASP A 56 8.90 11.88 -5.20
CA ASP A 56 9.12 10.52 -4.71
C ASP A 56 8.87 9.54 -5.86
N SER A 57 9.90 9.33 -6.69
CA SER A 57 9.88 8.44 -7.86
C SER A 57 10.08 6.96 -7.52
N ASP A 58 10.40 6.65 -6.26
CA ASP A 58 10.89 5.33 -5.87
C ASP A 58 9.78 4.39 -5.40
N CYS A 59 8.54 4.59 -5.86
CA CYS A 59 7.37 3.79 -5.47
C CYS A 59 7.60 2.28 -5.70
N GLN A 60 8.29 1.91 -6.79
CA GLN A 60 8.63 0.51 -7.05
C GLN A 60 9.68 -0.04 -6.08
N VAL A 61 10.76 0.71 -5.81
CA VAL A 61 11.81 0.28 -4.88
C VAL A 61 11.23 0.14 -3.47
N ARG A 62 10.39 1.10 -3.06
CA ARG A 62 9.67 1.10 -1.79
C ARG A 62 8.79 -0.12 -1.64
N ALA A 63 7.90 -0.36 -2.61
CA ALA A 63 6.98 -1.48 -2.57
C ALA A 63 7.70 -2.83 -2.59
N LYS A 64 8.82 -2.96 -3.33
CA LYS A 64 9.66 -4.17 -3.27
C LYS A 64 10.27 -4.39 -1.89
N ARG A 65 10.80 -3.33 -1.27
CA ARG A 65 11.36 -3.39 0.09
C ARG A 65 10.28 -3.78 1.10
N ILE A 66 9.14 -3.10 1.09
CA ILE A 66 7.98 -3.40 1.94
C ILE A 66 7.51 -4.83 1.73
N GLY A 67 7.33 -5.25 0.47
CA GLY A 67 6.90 -6.61 0.13
C GLY A 67 7.87 -7.68 0.64
N GLY A 68 9.18 -7.42 0.58
CA GLY A 68 10.19 -8.29 1.18
C GLY A 68 10.08 -8.37 2.71
N LEU A 69 9.93 -7.21 3.38
CA LEU A 69 9.74 -7.15 4.84
C LEU A 69 8.46 -7.86 5.31
N LEU A 70 7.43 -7.87 4.47
CA LEU A 70 6.13 -8.47 4.76
C LEU A 70 5.96 -9.90 4.22
N SER A 71 7.05 -10.55 3.79
CA SER A 71 7.05 -11.95 3.32
C SER A 71 7.98 -12.80 4.20
N PRO A 72 7.50 -13.33 5.34
CA PRO A 72 8.35 -13.94 6.36
C PRO A 72 8.88 -15.34 5.99
N GLY A 73 8.29 -16.00 4.99
CA GLY A 73 8.61 -17.37 4.61
C GLY A 73 9.50 -17.53 3.38
N GLU A 74 9.81 -18.77 3.05
CA GLU A 74 10.53 -19.12 1.82
C GLU A 74 9.79 -18.61 0.58
N GLY A 75 10.55 -18.10 -0.39
CA GLY A 75 10.00 -17.55 -1.64
C GLY A 75 9.76 -16.03 -1.63
N GLY A 76 9.80 -15.37 -0.46
CA GLY A 76 9.80 -13.91 -0.33
C GLY A 76 8.68 -13.20 -1.09
N LEU A 77 8.92 -11.94 -1.46
CA LEU A 77 8.04 -11.14 -2.31
C LEU A 77 7.72 -11.88 -3.61
N TYR A 78 6.46 -11.86 -4.00
CA TYR A 78 6.04 -12.31 -5.33
C TYR A 78 5.89 -11.13 -6.28
N GLU A 79 6.60 -11.21 -7.42
CA GLU A 79 6.50 -10.25 -8.51
C GLU A 79 5.71 -10.89 -9.67
N PRO A 80 4.46 -10.47 -9.91
CA PRO A 80 3.67 -11.00 -11.01
C PRO A 80 4.23 -10.51 -12.35
N SER A 81 3.99 -11.29 -13.40
CA SER A 81 4.17 -10.81 -14.77
C SER A 81 3.26 -9.62 -15.08
N ASP A 82 3.63 -8.78 -16.04
CA ASP A 82 2.88 -7.59 -16.46
C ASP A 82 1.37 -7.86 -16.63
N LEU A 83 0.57 -7.24 -15.77
CA LEU A 83 -0.89 -7.39 -15.73
C LEU A 83 -1.59 -6.63 -16.86
N SER A 84 -0.90 -5.76 -17.57
CA SER A 84 -1.44 -5.07 -18.76
C SER A 84 -1.43 -5.94 -20.02
N VAL A 85 -0.69 -7.04 -20.01
CA VAL A 85 -0.69 -8.03 -21.10
C VAL A 85 -1.89 -8.96 -20.95
N ALA A 86 -2.83 -8.88 -21.88
CA ALA A 86 -4.10 -9.64 -21.86
C ALA A 86 -3.93 -11.16 -21.91
N ILE A 87 -2.81 -11.66 -22.46
CA ILE A 87 -2.54 -13.09 -22.53
C ILE A 87 -2.39 -13.66 -21.11
N GLY A 88 -3.19 -14.67 -20.81
CA GLY A 88 -3.09 -15.44 -19.57
C GLY A 88 -3.55 -14.69 -18.30
N VAL A 89 -4.34 -13.61 -18.42
CA VAL A 89 -4.82 -12.82 -17.26
C VAL A 89 -5.39 -13.69 -16.13
N PRO A 90 -6.32 -14.65 -16.37
CA PRO A 90 -6.82 -15.51 -15.30
C PRO A 90 -5.73 -16.32 -14.57
N ALA A 91 -4.73 -16.79 -15.31
CA ALA A 91 -3.62 -17.57 -14.74
C ALA A 91 -2.68 -16.68 -13.89
N LYS A 92 -2.46 -15.42 -14.30
CA LYS A 92 -1.69 -14.44 -13.52
C LYS A 92 -2.36 -14.15 -12.18
N TRP A 93 -3.67 -13.93 -12.20
CA TRP A 93 -4.45 -13.72 -10.97
C TRP A 93 -4.49 -14.95 -10.08
N THR A 94 -4.61 -16.15 -10.67
CA THR A 94 -4.48 -17.41 -9.91
C THR A 94 -3.13 -17.52 -9.19
N ALA A 95 -2.04 -17.11 -9.84
CA ALA A 95 -0.71 -17.12 -9.24
C ALA A 95 -0.55 -16.07 -8.12
N ILE A 96 -1.13 -14.87 -8.30
CA ILE A 96 -1.21 -13.84 -7.27
C ILE A 96 -1.97 -14.39 -6.05
N ASP A 97 -3.16 -14.96 -6.26
CA ASP A 97 -3.97 -15.57 -5.21
C ASP A 97 -3.19 -16.61 -4.40
N LYS A 98 -2.50 -17.51 -5.11
CA LYS A 98 -1.69 -18.55 -4.49
C LYS A 98 -0.54 -17.96 -3.67
N ALA A 99 0.13 -16.92 -4.17
CA ALA A 99 1.21 -16.26 -3.45
C ALA A 99 0.71 -15.57 -2.18
N VAL A 100 -0.37 -14.78 -2.28
CA VAL A 100 -0.97 -14.08 -1.15
C VAL A 100 -1.43 -15.06 -0.06
N LYS A 101 -2.15 -16.13 -0.43
CA LYS A 101 -2.59 -17.18 0.49
C LYS A 101 -1.42 -17.94 1.15
N ALA A 102 -0.28 -18.01 0.48
CA ALA A 102 0.96 -18.56 1.00
C ALA A 102 1.79 -17.54 1.79
N GLU A 103 1.15 -16.48 2.31
CA GLU A 103 1.79 -15.45 3.13
C GLU A 103 2.88 -14.63 2.42
N ARG A 104 2.91 -14.64 1.08
CA ARG A 104 3.84 -13.85 0.28
C ARG A 104 3.17 -12.56 -0.15
N ALA A 105 3.73 -11.43 0.25
CA ALA A 105 3.28 -10.14 -0.24
C ALA A 105 3.45 -10.09 -1.77
N VAL A 106 2.50 -9.48 -2.46
CA VAL A 106 2.52 -9.35 -3.92
C VAL A 106 2.67 -7.91 -4.31
N TYR A 107 3.72 -7.62 -5.10
CA TYR A 107 3.92 -6.34 -5.75
C TYR A 107 2.93 -6.20 -6.92
N VAL A 108 2.08 -5.17 -6.94
CA VAL A 108 1.14 -4.91 -8.04
C VAL A 108 1.34 -3.50 -8.56
N ASN A 109 1.70 -3.38 -9.84
CA ASN A 109 1.83 -2.10 -10.52
C ASN A 109 0.84 -1.97 -11.69
N GLY A 110 0.49 -0.73 -12.01
CA GLY A 110 -0.36 -0.40 -13.14
C GLY A 110 -0.38 1.11 -13.38
N SER A 111 -1.12 1.58 -14.39
CA SER A 111 -1.23 3.02 -14.65
C SER A 111 -1.73 3.76 -13.41
N THR A 112 -1.22 4.96 -13.14
CA THR A 112 -1.46 5.67 -11.87
C THR A 112 -2.96 5.84 -11.55
N GLY A 113 -3.78 6.27 -12.49
CA GLY A 113 -5.22 6.47 -12.31
C GLY A 113 -6.05 5.17 -12.37
N HIS A 114 -5.40 4.03 -12.59
CA HIS A 114 -6.03 2.72 -12.41
C HIS A 114 -5.76 2.17 -11.01
N VAL A 115 -4.50 2.14 -10.59
CA VAL A 115 -4.07 1.49 -9.33
C VAL A 115 -4.03 2.46 -8.15
N GLY A 116 -3.64 3.72 -8.39
CA GLY A 116 -3.59 4.76 -7.38
C GLY A 116 -4.95 5.19 -6.88
N GLY A 117 -4.97 5.73 -5.66
CA GLY A 117 -6.18 6.27 -5.06
C GLY A 117 -6.70 7.51 -5.81
N ALA A 118 -8.00 7.76 -5.69
CA ALA A 118 -8.70 8.84 -6.40
C ALA A 118 -8.15 10.24 -6.09
N GLN A 119 -7.50 10.42 -4.95
CA GLN A 119 -6.92 11.68 -4.51
C GLN A 119 -5.38 11.67 -4.59
N SER A 120 -4.78 10.59 -5.08
CA SER A 120 -3.33 10.45 -5.16
C SER A 120 -2.72 11.67 -5.84
N LYS A 121 -1.80 12.33 -5.15
CA LYS A 121 -1.02 13.42 -5.73
C LYS A 121 0.05 12.93 -6.72
N PHE A 122 0.22 11.61 -6.85
CA PHE A 122 1.06 11.02 -7.88
C PHE A 122 0.32 10.88 -9.22
N ASN A 123 -1.01 11.07 -9.24
CA ASN A 123 -1.78 11.22 -10.48
C ASN A 123 -1.45 12.57 -11.13
N ASN A 124 -1.06 12.55 -12.41
CA ASN A 124 -0.96 13.76 -13.22
C ASN A 124 -2.15 13.88 -14.18
N GLU A 125 -2.35 15.07 -14.75
CA GLU A 125 -3.47 15.38 -15.66
C GLU A 125 -3.52 14.48 -16.90
N ARG A 126 -2.39 13.88 -17.29
CA ARG A 126 -2.28 12.96 -18.43
C ARG A 126 -2.50 11.50 -18.04
N ASN A 127 -2.68 11.22 -16.76
CA ASN A 127 -2.66 9.89 -16.19
C ASN A 127 -1.44 9.05 -16.64
N ALA A 128 -0.31 9.73 -16.87
CA ALA A 128 0.94 9.12 -17.28
C ALA A 128 1.70 8.58 -16.06
N GLY A 129 2.52 7.57 -16.25
CA GLY A 129 3.26 6.90 -15.18
C GLY A 129 2.55 5.67 -14.62
N PHE A 130 3.02 5.23 -13.47
CA PHE A 130 2.53 4.04 -12.78
C PHE A 130 2.41 4.29 -11.28
N HIS A 131 1.52 3.53 -10.65
CA HIS A 131 1.43 3.41 -9.20
C HIS A 131 1.64 1.97 -8.78
N VAL A 132 1.97 1.78 -7.51
CA VAL A 132 2.23 0.46 -6.94
C VAL A 132 1.50 0.29 -5.62
N ILE A 133 0.87 -0.87 -5.45
CA ILE A 133 0.32 -1.34 -4.18
C ILE A 133 0.90 -2.71 -3.84
N VAL A 134 0.81 -3.10 -2.56
CA VAL A 134 1.27 -4.40 -2.08
C VAL A 134 0.08 -5.20 -1.56
N PHE A 135 -0.27 -6.31 -2.19
CA PHE A 135 -1.31 -7.21 -1.66
C PHE A 135 -0.75 -8.12 -0.58
N LEU A 136 -1.54 -8.30 0.48
CA LEU A 136 -1.13 -8.96 1.72
C LEU A 136 -2.03 -10.14 2.10
N ALA A 137 -3.32 -10.07 1.75
CA ALA A 137 -4.29 -11.15 1.94
C ALA A 137 -5.39 -11.11 0.88
N VAL A 138 -6.14 -12.20 0.79
CA VAL A 138 -7.43 -12.23 0.10
C VAL A 138 -8.55 -12.30 1.12
N GLY A 139 -9.70 -11.74 0.78
CA GLY A 139 -10.94 -11.91 1.54
C GLY A 139 -12.13 -11.99 0.60
N GLN A 140 -13.29 -12.20 1.19
CA GLN A 140 -14.55 -12.29 0.46
C GLN A 140 -15.64 -11.59 1.26
N GLU A 141 -16.43 -10.76 0.60
CA GLU A 141 -17.65 -10.19 1.19
C GLU A 141 -18.69 -11.29 1.42
N SER A 142 -19.65 -11.05 2.30
CA SER A 142 -20.78 -11.97 2.57
C SER A 142 -21.58 -12.33 1.31
N GLU A 143 -21.65 -11.41 0.34
CA GLU A 143 -22.30 -11.61 -0.97
C GLU A 143 -21.43 -12.40 -1.97
N GLY A 144 -20.25 -12.86 -1.56
CA GLY A 144 -19.34 -13.66 -2.37
C GLY A 144 -18.36 -12.86 -3.22
N ARG A 145 -18.38 -11.52 -3.16
CA ARG A 145 -17.44 -10.67 -3.91
C ARG A 145 -16.04 -10.75 -3.29
N GLY A 146 -15.07 -11.29 -4.03
CA GLY A 146 -13.68 -11.35 -3.60
C GLY A 146 -12.99 -9.98 -3.58
N TYR A 147 -12.08 -9.79 -2.64
CA TYR A 147 -11.20 -8.62 -2.58
C TYR A 147 -9.77 -9.02 -2.17
N TYR A 148 -8.82 -8.15 -2.49
CA TYR A 148 -7.47 -8.21 -1.93
C TYR A 148 -7.33 -7.18 -0.82
N LEU A 149 -6.73 -7.56 0.29
CA LEU A 149 -6.23 -6.61 1.28
C LEU A 149 -4.91 -6.05 0.78
N GLY A 150 -4.87 -4.75 0.48
CA GLY A 150 -3.71 -4.09 -0.09
C GLY A 150 -3.20 -2.93 0.75
N PHE A 151 -1.90 -2.76 0.78
CA PHE A 151 -1.22 -1.61 1.35
C PHE A 151 -0.78 -0.66 0.22
N ASP A 152 -1.28 0.56 0.26
CA ASP A 152 -0.84 1.68 -0.58
C ASP A 152 0.01 2.65 0.25
N PRO A 153 1.33 2.75 0.02
CA PRO A 153 2.20 3.67 0.74
C PRO A 153 1.88 5.15 0.57
N ASP A 154 1.07 5.54 -0.43
CA ASP A 154 0.74 6.92 -0.73
C ASP A 154 -0.16 7.56 0.35
N VAL A 155 0.46 8.42 1.17
CA VAL A 155 -0.23 9.18 2.24
C VAL A 155 -1.24 10.20 1.72
N SER A 156 -1.33 10.38 0.40
CA SER A 156 -2.27 11.26 -0.28
C SER A 156 -3.32 10.54 -1.12
N ALA A 157 -3.28 9.21 -1.19
CA ALA A 157 -4.13 8.37 -2.06
C ALA A 157 -5.63 8.66 -1.90
N THR A 158 -6.08 8.97 -0.68
CA THR A 158 -7.44 9.42 -0.38
C THR A 158 -7.50 10.67 0.48
N THR A 159 -8.70 11.22 0.60
CA THR A 159 -9.01 12.31 1.54
C THR A 159 -8.63 11.91 2.96
N GLU A 160 -8.86 10.66 3.33
CA GLU A 160 -8.71 10.16 4.69
C GLU A 160 -7.27 9.80 5.02
N SER A 161 -6.50 9.21 4.09
CA SER A 161 -5.05 9.06 4.29
C SER A 161 -4.39 10.42 4.43
N ARG A 162 -4.80 11.39 3.61
CA ARG A 162 -4.31 12.77 3.70
C ARG A 162 -4.69 13.45 5.02
N ALA A 163 -5.93 13.29 5.47
CA ALA A 163 -6.40 13.88 6.72
C ALA A 163 -5.67 13.27 7.93
N ALA A 164 -5.53 11.94 7.97
CA ALA A 164 -4.81 11.23 9.01
C ALA A 164 -3.34 11.64 9.06
N TRP A 165 -2.67 11.73 7.90
CA TRP A 165 -1.30 12.23 7.82
C TRP A 165 -1.22 13.63 8.42
N LYS A 166 -2.04 14.57 7.93
CA LYS A 166 -2.04 15.95 8.43
C LYS A 166 -2.22 16.02 9.93
N ALA A 167 -3.16 15.27 10.51
CA ALA A 167 -3.38 15.24 11.95
C ALA A 167 -2.17 14.73 12.75
N LEU A 168 -1.39 13.81 12.18
CA LEU A 168 -0.17 13.28 12.79
C LEU A 168 1.01 14.23 12.66
N VAL A 169 0.95 15.15 11.71
CA VAL A 169 2.08 15.98 11.36
C VAL A 169 1.89 17.49 11.59
N THR A 170 0.72 18.06 11.93
CA THR A 170 0.50 19.53 12.02
C THR A 170 1.57 20.39 12.75
N GLY A 171 1.96 21.55 12.18
CA GLY A 171 2.88 22.53 12.80
C GLY A 171 4.37 22.30 12.54
N ASP A 172 5.29 22.75 13.40
CA ASP A 172 6.63 22.14 13.45
C ASP A 172 6.44 20.88 14.33
N PRO A 173 6.56 19.64 13.79
CA PRO A 173 7.44 19.23 12.70
C PRO A 173 6.73 18.71 11.42
N GLU A 174 5.54 19.18 11.08
CA GLU A 174 4.84 18.94 9.78
C GLU A 174 5.76 19.14 8.61
N THR A 175 6.62 20.15 8.75
CA THR A 175 7.56 20.59 7.74
C THR A 175 8.91 19.88 7.76
N LYS A 176 9.15 19.06 8.79
CA LYS A 176 10.45 18.48 9.08
C LYS A 176 10.32 17.04 9.59
N PRO A 177 9.82 16.09 8.78
CA PRO A 177 9.81 14.67 9.15
C PRO A 177 11.20 14.12 9.52
N GLN A 178 12.28 14.78 9.08
CA GLN A 178 13.64 14.49 9.50
C GLN A 178 13.93 14.79 10.98
N ASP A 179 13.18 15.68 11.62
CA ASP A 179 13.37 16.08 13.02
C ASP A 179 12.57 15.21 14.00
N PHE A 180 11.77 14.27 13.49
CA PHE A 180 11.06 13.33 14.35
C PHE A 180 12.05 12.50 15.17
N THR A 181 11.67 12.19 16.41
CA THR A 181 12.36 11.17 17.18
C THR A 181 12.15 9.79 16.53
N ALA A 182 13.02 8.83 16.86
CA ALA A 182 12.82 7.44 16.44
C ALA A 182 11.42 6.93 16.83
N THR A 183 10.99 7.17 18.07
CA THR A 183 9.67 6.80 18.58
C THR A 183 8.55 7.45 17.78
N LYS A 184 8.63 8.77 17.50
CA LYS A 184 7.59 9.46 16.74
C LYS A 184 7.49 8.94 15.31
N SER A 185 8.61 8.62 14.66
CA SER A 185 8.59 8.04 13.31
C SER A 185 7.86 6.69 13.26
N LEU A 186 8.10 5.81 14.25
CA LEU A 186 7.41 4.53 14.36
C LEU A 186 5.91 4.70 14.66
N GLU A 187 5.57 5.61 15.58
CA GLU A 187 4.18 5.96 15.92
C GLU A 187 3.40 6.43 14.69
N VAL A 188 4.00 7.31 13.88
CA VAL A 188 3.36 7.83 12.66
C VAL A 188 3.17 6.72 11.63
N ILE A 189 4.19 5.90 11.38
CA ILE A 189 4.08 4.76 10.45
C ILE A 189 2.97 3.80 10.89
N LYS A 190 2.97 3.39 12.17
CA LYS A 190 1.95 2.49 12.71
C LYS A 190 0.57 3.11 12.68
N SER A 191 0.42 4.40 12.99
CA SER A 191 -0.89 5.07 12.92
C SER A 191 -1.44 5.10 11.50
N MET A 192 -0.59 5.35 10.50
CA MET A 192 -1.01 5.39 9.09
C MET A 192 -1.38 4.00 8.52
N ILE A 193 -0.69 2.94 8.97
CA ILE A 193 -0.88 1.58 8.42
C ILE A 193 -1.85 0.77 9.27
N LEU A 194 -1.69 0.75 10.59
CA LEU A 194 -2.45 -0.07 11.53
C LEU A 194 -3.64 0.68 12.17
N GLY A 195 -3.62 2.00 12.21
CA GLY A 195 -4.67 2.78 12.86
C GLY A 195 -4.75 2.51 14.37
N SER A 196 -5.86 2.93 14.99
CA SER A 196 -6.08 2.83 16.44
C SER A 196 -6.96 1.65 16.86
N SER A 197 -7.71 1.03 15.93
CA SER A 197 -8.63 -0.08 16.23
C SER A 197 -7.91 -1.43 16.24
N GLU A 198 -8.21 -2.29 17.22
CA GLU A 198 -7.57 -3.62 17.33
C GLU A 198 -7.92 -4.60 16.20
N GLY A 199 -9.05 -4.41 15.49
CA GLY A 199 -9.50 -5.27 14.38
C GLY A 199 -9.48 -4.63 12.99
N GLY A 200 -9.27 -3.31 12.88
CA GLY A 200 -9.24 -2.60 11.60
C GLY A 200 -7.82 -2.34 11.09
N PHE A 201 -7.66 -1.44 10.14
CA PHE A 201 -6.37 -0.87 9.74
C PHE A 201 -6.43 0.65 9.70
N GLY A 202 -5.26 1.28 9.60
CA GLY A 202 -5.14 2.69 9.26
C GLY A 202 -5.52 2.93 7.79
N PRO A 203 -5.54 4.20 7.36
CA PRO A 203 -6.05 4.58 6.04
C PRO A 203 -5.25 4.04 4.84
N LEU A 204 -4.04 3.50 5.07
CA LEU A 204 -3.19 3.00 4.00
C LEU A 204 -3.42 1.52 3.65
N VAL A 205 -4.10 0.75 4.49
CA VAL A 205 -4.48 -0.63 4.17
C VAL A 205 -5.98 -0.69 3.89
N ARG A 206 -6.33 -1.18 2.71
CA ARG A 206 -7.70 -1.13 2.18
C ARG A 206 -8.06 -2.39 1.41
N LYS A 207 -9.35 -2.61 1.22
CA LYS A 207 -9.88 -3.61 0.29
C LYS A 207 -9.71 -3.10 -1.13
N TYR A 208 -9.27 -3.97 -2.04
CA TYR A 208 -9.16 -3.71 -3.47
C TYR A 208 -10.02 -4.72 -4.22
N TYR A 209 -11.07 -4.23 -4.88
CA TYR A 209 -11.94 -5.06 -5.72
C TYR A 209 -11.46 -5.02 -7.15
N VAL A 210 -10.58 -5.97 -7.50
CA VAL A 210 -9.98 -6.06 -8.82
C VAL A 210 -10.83 -6.93 -9.74
N ASP A 211 -11.09 -6.46 -10.95
CA ASP A 211 -11.65 -7.30 -12.02
C ASP A 211 -10.56 -8.23 -12.57
N THR A 212 -10.44 -9.41 -11.99
CA THR A 212 -9.43 -10.42 -12.34
C THR A 212 -9.65 -11.07 -13.71
N GLY A 213 -10.77 -10.75 -14.39
CA GLY A 213 -11.03 -11.15 -15.77
C GLY A 213 -10.44 -10.19 -16.80
N LYS A 214 -9.95 -9.02 -16.38
CA LYS A 214 -9.47 -7.97 -17.29
C LYS A 214 -7.99 -7.68 -17.10
N ALA A 215 -7.33 -7.37 -18.22
CA ALA A 215 -5.98 -6.80 -18.19
C ALA A 215 -6.03 -5.40 -17.59
N PHE A 216 -4.95 -5.02 -16.90
CA PHE A 216 -4.78 -3.65 -16.47
C PHE A 216 -4.58 -2.71 -17.68
N PRO A 217 -4.98 -1.44 -17.58
CA PRO A 217 -4.59 -0.44 -18.56
C PRO A 217 -3.06 -0.38 -18.69
N LYS A 218 -2.57 -0.18 -19.91
CA LYS A 218 -1.14 -0.03 -20.17
C LYS A 218 -0.59 1.20 -19.43
N ILE A 219 0.60 1.04 -18.85
CA ILE A 219 1.37 2.15 -18.30
C ILE A 219 1.86 3.01 -19.46
N ILE A 220 1.45 4.29 -19.49
CA ILE A 220 1.94 5.27 -20.45
C ILE A 220 3.17 5.93 -19.83
N ARG A 221 4.35 5.73 -20.43
CA ARG A 221 5.57 6.44 -20.05
C ARG A 221 5.68 7.69 -20.92
N ALA A 222 5.73 8.86 -20.30
CA ALA A 222 5.97 10.14 -20.97
C ALA A 222 7.47 10.33 -21.22
#